data_AF-A0A5J4W1M9-F1
#
_entry.id   AF-A0A5J4W1M9-F1
#
_cell.length_a   1.000
_cell.length_b   1.000
_cell.length_c   1.000
_cell.angle_alpha   90.00
_cell.angle_beta   90.00
_cell.angle_gamma   90.00
#
_symmetry.space_group_name_H-M   'P 1'
#
loop_
_entity.id
_entity.type
_entity.pdbx_description
1 polymer ?
#
loop_
_entity_poly.entity_id
_entity_poly.type
_entity_poly.pdbx_seq_one_letter_code
_entity_poly.pdbx_strand_id
1 'polypeptide(L)'
;MDEIAVEQSINAPPPPVEANADVITIINSIIDSLDSEQTKELIENTNTQPQTGVDFPIDIIKVDPDDFDLIDVDGRQKKIVKIKDKYCSTVSLSQVIEDGIWSIEIQFANDGETGGIGIVEDSYSVPIGARPEQNPDCRHMASYHGPSWYPGRVCCKGRNKSGNELFTDNQIIKAEYDSEKGTLIFFVDGVQQPVYVTGIKEKIRFIIFMFYGGGTCTIQSLKKITSPTTMNVSNENALQW
;
A
#
# COMPACT_ATOMS: atom_id res chain seq x y z
N MET A 1 -70.00 -16.04 -26.68
CA MET A 1 -69.30 -15.63 -25.45
C MET A 1 -68.62 -16.88 -24.98
N ASP A 2 -67.39 -17.08 -25.44
CA ASP A 2 -66.52 -18.17 -24.97
C ASP A 2 -65.17 -17.53 -24.65
N GLU A 3 -64.79 -17.71 -23.39
CA GLU A 3 -63.61 -17.21 -22.72
C GLU A 3 -62.40 -18.05 -23.17
N ILE A 4 -61.41 -17.45 -23.82
CA ILE A 4 -60.11 -18.09 -24.05
C ILE A 4 -59.12 -17.46 -23.09
N ALA A 5 -58.80 -18.22 -22.05
CA ALA A 5 -57.79 -17.88 -21.05
C ALA A 5 -56.40 -17.84 -21.69
N VAL A 6 -55.69 -16.76 -21.40
CA VAL A 6 -54.26 -16.56 -21.65
C VAL A 6 -53.49 -17.30 -20.57
N GLU A 7 -52.62 -18.24 -20.93
CA GLU A 7 -51.55 -18.71 -20.03
C GLU A 7 -50.17 -18.32 -20.58
N GLN A 8 -49.44 -17.65 -19.70
CA GLN A 8 -48.15 -17.03 -19.88
C GLN A 8 -47.04 -18.08 -19.85
N SER A 9 -46.17 -18.07 -20.87
CA SER A 9 -44.89 -18.78 -20.82
C SER A 9 -43.93 -18.01 -19.91
N ILE A 10 -43.64 -18.57 -18.75
CA ILE A 10 -42.69 -18.07 -17.76
C ILE A 10 -41.28 -18.56 -18.12
N ASN A 11 -40.38 -17.61 -18.40
CA ASN A 11 -38.94 -17.82 -18.41
C ASN A 11 -38.48 -18.24 -17.00
N ALA A 12 -38.11 -19.50 -16.81
CA ALA A 12 -37.37 -19.92 -15.62
C ALA A 12 -35.88 -19.61 -15.79
N PRO A 13 -35.19 -19.00 -14.80
CA PRO A 13 -33.75 -18.82 -14.84
C PRO A 13 -33.02 -20.17 -14.71
N PRO A 14 -31.78 -20.30 -15.24
CA PRO A 14 -31.01 -21.52 -15.08
C PRO A 14 -30.70 -21.77 -13.59
N PRO A 15 -30.53 -23.03 -13.16
CA PRO A 15 -30.24 -23.33 -11.77
C PRO A 15 -28.88 -22.72 -11.35
N PRO A 16 -28.71 -22.38 -10.06
CA PRO A 16 -27.44 -21.89 -9.56
C PRO A 16 -26.37 -22.95 -9.79
N VAL A 17 -25.19 -22.54 -10.25
CA VAL A 17 -23.99 -23.39 -10.19
C VAL A 17 -23.68 -23.59 -8.71
N GLU A 18 -24.10 -24.72 -8.15
CA GLU A 18 -23.67 -25.14 -6.81
C GLU A 18 -22.15 -25.24 -6.82
N ALA A 19 -21.51 -24.48 -5.92
CA ALA A 19 -20.12 -24.72 -5.58
C ALA A 19 -20.03 -26.17 -5.10
N ASN A 20 -19.31 -26.97 -5.87
CA ASN A 20 -19.20 -28.42 -5.73
C ASN A 20 -18.71 -28.77 -4.32
N ALA A 21 -19.59 -29.24 -3.44
CA ALA A 21 -19.25 -29.64 -2.06
C ALA A 21 -18.10 -30.66 -2.01
N ASP A 22 -17.93 -31.40 -3.11
CA ASP A 22 -16.84 -32.33 -3.35
C ASP A 22 -15.46 -31.63 -3.42
N VAL A 23 -15.37 -30.42 -3.98
CA VAL A 23 -14.11 -29.67 -4.06
C VAL A 23 -13.66 -29.18 -2.68
N ILE A 24 -14.60 -28.69 -1.86
CA ILE A 24 -14.32 -28.27 -0.48
C ILE A 24 -13.87 -29.48 0.35
N THR A 25 -14.52 -30.62 0.17
CA THR A 25 -14.16 -31.86 0.88
C THR A 25 -12.78 -32.37 0.48
N ILE A 26 -12.41 -32.27 -0.80
CA ILE A 26 -11.08 -32.62 -1.30
C ILE A 26 -10.01 -31.68 -0.75
N ILE A 27 -10.28 -30.37 -0.70
CA ILE A 27 -9.37 -29.38 -0.11
C ILE A 27 -9.11 -29.71 1.36
N ASN A 28 -10.16 -29.97 2.15
CA ASN A 28 -10.03 -30.29 3.57
C ASN A 28 -9.26 -31.61 3.81
N SER A 29 -9.47 -32.62 2.98
CA SER A 29 -8.73 -33.89 3.03
C SER A 29 -7.23 -33.72 2.70
N ILE A 30 -6.90 -32.84 1.74
CA ILE A 30 -5.51 -32.51 1.41
C ILE A 30 -4.85 -31.76 2.57
N ILE A 31 -5.57 -30.83 3.21
CA ILE A 31 -5.11 -30.09 4.39
C ILE A 31 -4.78 -31.02 5.56
N ASP A 32 -5.64 -32.02 5.81
CA ASP A 32 -5.42 -33.01 6.88
C ASP A 32 -4.21 -33.93 6.63
N SER A 33 -3.74 -34.03 5.38
CA SER A 33 -2.62 -34.90 4.99
C SER A 33 -1.24 -34.22 5.02
N LEU A 34 -1.18 -32.90 5.25
CA LEU A 34 0.04 -32.10 5.29
C LEU A 34 0.38 -31.75 6.75
N ASP A 35 1.64 -31.95 7.14
CA ASP A 35 2.18 -31.81 8.50
C ASP A 35 1.67 -30.55 9.23
N SER A 36 0.85 -30.75 10.26
CA SER A 36 -0.10 -29.76 10.79
C SER A 36 0.54 -28.47 11.34
N GLU A 37 1.84 -28.45 11.63
CA GLU A 37 2.55 -27.25 12.09
C GLU A 37 2.96 -26.34 10.92
N GLN A 38 3.52 -26.88 9.83
CA GLN A 38 3.84 -26.08 8.64
C GLN A 38 2.57 -25.58 7.96
N THR A 39 1.51 -26.40 7.91
CA THR A 39 0.23 -26.00 7.33
C THR A 39 -0.46 -24.94 8.17
N LYS A 40 -0.37 -24.97 9.50
CA LYS A 40 -0.91 -23.90 10.37
C LYS A 40 -0.18 -22.58 10.17
N GLU A 41 1.14 -22.60 10.05
CA GLU A 41 1.95 -21.40 9.81
C GLU A 41 1.65 -20.81 8.41
N LEU A 42 1.50 -21.66 7.37
CA LEU A 42 1.03 -21.24 6.04
C LEU A 42 -0.41 -20.73 6.05
N ILE A 43 -1.31 -21.31 6.85
CA ILE A 43 -2.71 -20.89 6.98
C ILE A 43 -2.82 -19.59 7.79
N GLU A 44 -1.98 -19.35 8.81
CA GLU A 44 -1.87 -18.04 9.48
C GLU A 44 -1.30 -16.98 8.52
N ASN A 45 -0.36 -17.35 7.66
CA ASN A 45 0.23 -16.46 6.66
C ASN A 45 -0.68 -16.21 5.43
N THR A 46 -1.66 -17.09 5.15
CA THR A 46 -2.61 -16.95 4.02
C THR A 46 -4.02 -16.55 4.43
N ASN A 47 -4.38 -16.68 5.70
CA ASN A 47 -5.57 -16.03 6.27
C ASN A 47 -5.26 -14.55 6.45
N THR A 48 -5.34 -13.81 5.34
CA THR A 48 -5.64 -12.38 5.41
C THR A 48 -7.01 -12.28 6.07
N GLN A 49 -7.06 -12.10 7.40
CA GLN A 49 -8.29 -11.62 8.03
C GLN A 49 -8.75 -10.40 7.21
N PRO A 50 -10.05 -10.29 6.88
CA PRO A 50 -10.55 -9.06 6.28
C PRO A 50 -10.16 -7.94 7.22
N GLN A 51 -9.18 -7.11 6.81
CA GLN A 51 -8.67 -6.06 7.66
C GLN A 51 -9.82 -5.15 8.04
N THR A 52 -10.17 -5.12 9.32
CA THR A 52 -11.18 -4.21 9.84
C THR A 52 -10.55 -2.82 9.88
N GLY A 53 -10.77 -2.07 8.80
CA GLY A 53 -10.30 -0.70 8.65
C GLY A 53 -11.39 0.16 8.04
N VAL A 54 -11.37 1.44 8.39
CA VAL A 54 -12.21 2.45 7.74
C VAL A 54 -11.41 3.03 6.59
N ASP A 55 -11.95 2.96 5.38
CA ASP A 55 -11.37 3.63 4.21
C ASP A 55 -11.52 5.15 4.36
N PHE A 56 -10.46 5.87 4.01
CA PHE A 56 -10.42 7.33 3.98
C PHE A 56 -10.27 7.84 2.55
N PRO A 57 -10.81 9.03 2.25
CA PRO A 57 -10.58 9.68 0.96
C PRO A 57 -9.09 9.84 0.67
N ILE A 58 -8.71 9.54 -0.57
CA ILE A 58 -7.36 9.78 -1.06
C ILE A 58 -7.39 11.12 -1.78
N ASP A 59 -6.67 12.09 -1.24
CA ASP A 59 -6.50 13.42 -1.80
C ASP A 59 -5.03 13.82 -1.70
N ILE A 60 -4.54 14.61 -2.65
CA ILE A 60 -3.11 15.00 -2.74
C ILE A 60 -2.99 16.52 -2.66
N ILE A 61 -2.07 17.00 -1.83
CA ILE A 61 -1.77 18.42 -1.65
C ILE A 61 -0.80 18.88 -2.74
N LYS A 62 -1.13 20.01 -3.39
CA LYS A 62 -0.22 20.84 -4.20
C LYS A 62 0.69 20.02 -5.12
N VAL A 63 0.15 19.65 -6.26
CA VAL A 63 0.89 18.97 -7.33
C VAL A 63 1.30 19.98 -8.39
N ASP A 64 2.52 19.87 -8.91
CA ASP A 64 2.93 20.59 -10.10
C ASP A 64 2.25 19.95 -11.33
N PRO A 65 1.28 20.62 -11.98
CA PRO A 65 0.55 20.06 -13.11
C PRO A 65 1.44 19.84 -14.34
N ASP A 66 2.64 20.45 -14.38
CA ASP A 66 3.61 20.19 -15.45
C ASP A 66 4.42 18.90 -15.22
N ASP A 67 4.33 18.31 -14.03
CA ASP A 67 5.16 17.20 -13.57
C ASP A 67 4.36 15.92 -13.28
N PHE A 68 3.12 16.06 -12.79
CA PHE A 68 2.20 14.96 -12.54
C PHE A 68 0.79 15.23 -13.03
N ASP A 69 0.13 14.17 -13.47
CA ASP A 69 -1.31 14.13 -13.70
C ASP A 69 -1.97 13.21 -12.66
N LEU A 70 -3.17 13.57 -12.23
CA LEU A 70 -3.92 12.85 -11.20
C LEU A 70 -5.25 12.36 -11.78
N ILE A 71 -5.49 11.06 -11.67
CA ILE A 71 -6.68 10.41 -12.21
C ILE A 71 -7.40 9.70 -11.07
N ASP A 72 -8.66 10.07 -10.82
CA ASP A 72 -9.53 9.31 -9.93
C ASP A 72 -10.00 8.04 -10.64
N VAL A 73 -9.82 6.90 -9.97
CA VAL A 73 -10.18 5.58 -10.50
C VAL A 73 -11.31 5.02 -9.63
N ASP A 74 -12.47 4.84 -10.27
CA ASP A 74 -13.70 4.29 -9.68
C ASP A 74 -14.17 4.99 -8.38
N GLY A 75 -13.75 6.24 -8.18
CA GLY A 75 -14.06 7.05 -6.99
C GLY A 75 -13.45 6.53 -5.68
N ARG A 76 -12.54 5.55 -5.74
CA ARG A 76 -11.92 4.92 -4.56
C ARG A 76 -10.41 4.97 -4.56
N GLN A 77 -9.81 4.89 -5.73
CA GLN A 77 -8.36 4.87 -5.92
C GLN A 77 -7.91 6.17 -6.57
N LYS A 78 -6.64 6.49 -6.42
CA LYS A 78 -6.03 7.61 -7.12
C LYS A 78 -4.78 7.16 -7.86
N LYS A 79 -4.76 7.37 -9.16
CA LYS A 79 -3.61 7.11 -10.01
C LYS A 79 -2.83 8.41 -10.22
N ILE A 80 -1.54 8.35 -9.93
CA ILE A 80 -0.56 9.40 -10.17
C ILE A 80 0.23 9.01 -11.42
N VAL A 81 0.29 9.90 -12.41
CA VAL A 81 1.04 9.71 -13.65
C VAL A 81 2.18 10.71 -13.67
N LYS A 82 3.43 10.25 -13.80
CA LYS A 82 4.57 11.13 -13.98
C LYS A 82 4.65 11.58 -15.44
N ILE A 83 4.64 12.88 -15.71
CA ILE A 83 4.55 13.39 -17.09
C ILE A 83 5.91 13.49 -17.77
N LYS A 84 6.94 13.97 -17.07
CA LYS A 84 8.26 14.31 -17.67
C LYS A 84 9.43 13.69 -16.91
N ASP A 85 10.48 13.32 -17.66
CA ASP A 85 11.82 13.02 -17.13
C ASP A 85 12.56 14.30 -16.78
N LYS A 86 12.16 14.96 -15.69
CA LYS A 86 12.78 16.23 -15.28
C LYS A 86 13.50 16.10 -13.94
N TYR A 87 12.75 15.80 -12.88
CA TYR A 87 13.26 15.67 -11.53
C TYR A 87 12.50 14.55 -10.78
N CYS A 88 13.15 13.93 -9.80
CA CYS A 88 12.43 13.28 -8.71
C CYS A 88 11.52 14.31 -8.06
N SER A 89 10.25 13.96 -7.90
CA SER A 89 9.27 14.81 -7.25
C SER A 89 8.43 13.99 -6.28
N THR A 90 8.08 14.63 -5.17
CA THR A 90 7.31 14.02 -4.09
C THR A 90 5.92 14.64 -4.03
N VAL A 91 4.90 13.79 -3.97
CA VAL A 91 3.53 14.18 -3.67
C VAL A 91 3.19 13.79 -2.23
N SER A 92 2.36 14.59 -1.57
CA SER A 92 1.90 14.34 -0.20
C SER A 92 0.39 14.23 -0.17
N LEU A 93 -0.12 13.22 0.52
CA LEU A 93 -1.56 13.09 0.75
C LEU A 93 -2.05 14.21 1.69
N SER A 94 -3.32 14.58 1.56
CA SER A 94 -3.93 15.65 2.36
C SER A 94 -4.30 15.23 3.78
N GLN A 95 -4.55 13.93 3.99
CA GLN A 95 -4.92 13.40 5.29
C GLN A 95 -3.75 13.54 6.28
N VAL A 96 -3.96 14.40 7.28
CA VAL A 96 -3.06 14.52 8.43
C VAL A 96 -3.34 13.36 9.38
N ILE A 97 -2.27 12.67 9.77
CA ILE A 97 -2.33 11.50 10.65
C ILE A 97 -1.71 11.88 11.99
N GLU A 98 -2.54 11.84 13.03
CA GLU A 98 -2.16 12.20 14.40
C GLU A 98 -2.42 11.10 15.43
N ASP A 99 -3.37 10.21 15.16
CA ASP A 99 -3.79 9.18 16.11
C ASP A 99 -4.20 7.87 15.41
N GLY A 100 -4.04 6.77 16.14
CA GLY A 100 -4.36 5.42 15.69
C GLY A 100 -3.29 4.80 14.77
N ILE A 101 -3.69 3.72 14.11
CA ILE A 101 -2.87 2.97 13.17
C ILE A 101 -3.42 3.19 11.77
N TRP A 102 -2.54 3.55 10.85
CA TRP A 102 -2.90 3.89 9.48
C TRP A 102 -2.07 3.09 8.50
N SER A 103 -2.71 2.65 7.42
CA SER A 103 -2.05 2.00 6.31
C SER A 103 -2.36 2.69 4.99
N ILE A 104 -1.36 2.75 4.13
CA ILE A 104 -1.50 3.12 2.72
C ILE A 104 -0.94 1.98 1.88
N GLU A 105 -1.67 1.62 0.83
CA GLU A 105 -1.25 0.62 -0.16
C GLU A 105 -1.11 1.29 -1.51
N ILE A 106 0.02 1.05 -2.18
CA ILE A 106 0.31 1.58 -3.51
C ILE A 106 0.82 0.47 -4.43
N GLN A 107 0.73 0.72 -5.72
CA GLN A 107 1.26 -0.15 -6.77
C GLN A 107 1.87 0.69 -7.88
N PHE A 108 3.12 0.37 -8.26
CA PHE A 108 3.81 1.02 -9.38
C PHE A 108 3.64 0.24 -10.69
N ALA A 109 3.69 0.96 -11.81
CA ALA A 109 3.80 0.40 -13.15
C ALA A 109 4.68 1.34 -14.00
N ASN A 110 6.00 1.11 -13.95
CA ASN A 110 7.06 2.00 -14.45
C ASN A 110 8.17 1.28 -15.25
N ASP A 111 7.90 0.13 -15.84
CA ASP A 111 8.89 -0.70 -16.55
C ASP A 111 10.15 -1.02 -15.72
N GLY A 112 9.97 -1.22 -14.41
CA GLY A 112 11.04 -1.57 -13.46
C GLY A 112 11.76 -0.39 -12.81
N GLU A 113 11.50 0.86 -13.24
CA GLU A 113 12.12 2.06 -12.67
C GLU A 113 11.14 2.77 -11.72
N THR A 114 11.07 2.30 -10.48
CA THR A 114 10.04 2.75 -9.52
C THR A 114 10.48 3.92 -8.65
N GLY A 115 9.50 4.47 -7.93
CA GLY A 115 9.71 5.53 -6.95
C GLY A 115 9.85 4.97 -5.54
N GLY A 116 9.07 5.53 -4.61
CA GLY A 116 8.94 4.96 -3.29
C GLY A 116 7.86 5.62 -2.46
N ILE A 117 7.67 5.09 -1.25
CA ILE A 117 6.60 5.47 -0.32
C ILE A 117 7.19 5.89 1.01
N GLY A 118 6.52 6.78 1.73
CA GLY A 118 7.03 7.24 3.01
C GLY A 118 6.08 8.16 3.76
N ILE A 119 6.66 8.93 4.66
CA ILE A 119 5.98 9.96 5.44
C ILE A 119 6.75 11.29 5.41
N VAL A 120 6.03 12.37 5.66
CA VAL A 120 6.57 13.71 5.92
C VAL A 120 5.93 14.28 7.18
N GLU A 121 6.66 15.11 7.93
CA GLU A 121 6.10 15.94 8.99
C GLU A 121 4.97 16.83 8.45
N ASP A 122 3.85 16.88 9.15
CA ASP A 122 2.72 17.70 8.73
C ASP A 122 3.07 19.19 8.63
N SER A 123 3.90 19.69 9.56
CA SER A 123 4.38 21.08 9.57
C SER A 123 5.24 21.46 8.37
N TYR A 124 5.74 20.48 7.61
CA TYR A 124 6.61 20.73 6.47
C TYR A 124 5.82 20.88 5.17
N SER A 125 5.98 22.03 4.53
CA SER A 125 5.43 22.30 3.20
C SER A 125 6.38 21.77 2.14
N VAL A 126 6.06 20.59 1.58
CA VAL A 126 6.85 19.92 0.54
C VAL A 126 6.99 20.83 -0.69
N PRO A 127 8.20 21.28 -1.05
CA PRO A 127 8.43 22.07 -2.26
C PRO A 127 8.25 21.26 -3.54
N ILE A 128 8.01 21.94 -4.67
CA ILE A 128 8.05 21.31 -6.00
C ILE A 128 9.47 20.77 -6.25
N GLY A 129 9.57 19.51 -6.71
CA GLY A 129 10.85 18.84 -6.95
C GLY A 129 11.56 18.35 -5.68
N ALA A 130 10.89 18.36 -4.53
CA ALA A 130 11.44 17.86 -3.28
C ALA A 130 11.72 16.36 -3.34
N ARG A 131 12.81 15.94 -2.67
CA ARG A 131 13.26 14.54 -2.67
C ARG A 131 13.45 14.03 -1.24
N PRO A 132 12.93 12.84 -0.90
CA PRO A 132 12.99 12.32 0.46
C PRO A 132 14.42 12.06 0.98
N GLU A 133 15.38 11.85 0.07
CA GLU A 133 16.78 11.59 0.39
C GLU A 133 17.69 12.83 0.33
N GLN A 134 17.23 13.93 -0.28
CA GLN A 134 18.07 15.10 -0.54
C GLN A 134 17.82 16.24 0.47
N ASN A 135 18.89 16.95 0.85
CA ASN A 135 18.77 18.16 1.66
C ASN A 135 18.13 19.31 0.85
N PRO A 136 17.32 20.18 1.47
CA PRO A 136 16.98 20.18 2.90
C PRO A 136 15.81 19.25 3.28
N ASP A 137 15.05 18.78 2.30
CA ASP A 137 13.74 18.13 2.48
C ASP A 137 13.84 16.83 3.29
N CYS A 138 14.92 16.07 3.11
CA CYS A 138 15.15 14.80 3.80
C CYS A 138 15.13 14.89 5.33
N ARG A 139 15.33 16.09 5.91
CA ARG A 139 15.24 16.35 7.36
C ARG A 139 13.82 16.29 7.92
N HIS A 140 12.81 16.20 7.06
CA HIS A 140 11.39 16.17 7.43
C HIS A 140 10.70 14.89 6.96
N MET A 141 11.46 13.93 6.41
CA MET A 141 10.91 12.77 5.71
C MET A 141 11.54 11.46 6.14
N ALA A 142 10.78 10.38 5.95
CA ALA A 142 11.32 9.03 5.80
C ALA A 142 10.62 8.31 4.65
N SER A 143 11.35 7.44 3.97
CA SER A 143 10.89 6.77 2.75
C SER A 143 11.54 5.41 2.57
N TYR A 144 10.82 4.50 1.94
CA TYR A 144 11.29 3.22 1.45
C TYR A 144 11.41 3.28 -0.08
N HIS A 145 12.61 3.01 -0.57
CA HIS A 145 12.99 3.24 -1.96
C HIS A 145 12.87 1.97 -2.81
N GLY A 146 12.38 2.15 -4.03
CA GLY A 146 12.38 1.14 -5.09
C GLY A 146 13.77 0.81 -5.64
N PRO A 147 13.87 0.10 -6.78
CA PRO A 147 15.10 -0.53 -7.25
C PRO A 147 16.10 0.45 -7.90
N SER A 148 15.70 1.68 -8.20
CA SER A 148 16.56 2.68 -8.85
C SER A 148 17.61 3.26 -7.88
N TRP A 149 17.37 4.43 -7.30
CA TRP A 149 18.29 5.05 -6.35
C TRP A 149 18.02 4.56 -4.92
N TYR A 150 19.10 4.14 -4.25
CA TYR A 150 19.05 3.58 -2.90
C TYR A 150 18.20 2.28 -2.85
N PRO A 151 18.54 1.27 -3.67
CA PRO A 151 17.71 0.10 -3.89
C PRO A 151 17.34 -0.60 -2.59
N GLY A 152 16.04 -0.65 -2.27
CA GLY A 152 15.51 -1.33 -1.09
C GLY A 152 15.92 -0.70 0.23
N ARG A 153 16.37 0.57 0.23
CA ARG A 153 16.78 1.25 1.44
C ARG A 153 15.64 2.05 2.05
N VAL A 154 15.68 2.13 3.38
CA VAL A 154 14.90 3.11 4.13
C VAL A 154 15.77 4.33 4.35
N CYS A 155 15.30 5.48 3.88
CA CYS A 155 15.85 6.80 4.18
C CYS A 155 15.03 7.42 5.31
N CYS A 156 15.67 8.08 6.27
CA CYS A 156 15.02 8.77 7.38
C CYS A 156 15.92 9.89 7.89
N LYS A 157 15.44 11.14 7.83
CA LYS A 157 16.20 12.32 8.30
C LYS A 157 17.58 12.45 7.66
N GLY A 158 17.71 12.11 6.38
CA GLY A 158 18.98 12.09 5.65
C GLY A 158 19.92 10.92 5.98
N ARG A 159 19.55 10.02 6.90
CA ARG A 159 20.23 8.73 7.10
C ARG A 159 19.61 7.70 6.18
N ASN A 160 20.36 6.69 5.78
CA ASN A 160 19.82 5.57 5.00
C ASN A 160 20.32 4.23 5.54
N LYS A 161 19.51 3.19 5.35
CA LYS A 161 19.81 1.83 5.79
C LYS A 161 19.29 0.82 4.79
N SER A 162 20.15 -0.13 4.44
CA SER A 162 19.81 -1.31 3.66
C SER A 162 19.30 -2.45 4.54
N GLY A 163 18.50 -3.33 3.95
CA GLY A 163 18.03 -4.56 4.61
C GLY A 163 16.66 -5.01 4.15
N ASN A 164 15.89 -4.13 3.51
CA ASN A 164 14.63 -4.50 2.88
C ASN A 164 14.88 -5.06 1.47
N GLU A 165 13.91 -5.83 1.00
CA GLU A 165 13.90 -6.39 -0.35
C GLU A 165 13.73 -5.29 -1.41
N LEU A 166 13.92 -5.63 -2.67
CA LEU A 166 13.57 -4.75 -3.78
C LEU A 166 12.14 -5.07 -4.19
N PHE A 167 11.30 -4.04 -4.30
CA PHE A 167 10.00 -4.18 -4.94
C PHE A 167 10.08 -3.75 -6.40
N THR A 168 9.29 -4.43 -7.23
CA THR A 168 9.12 -4.16 -8.66
C THR A 168 7.69 -3.73 -8.95
N ASP A 169 7.40 -3.46 -10.22
CA ASP A 169 6.05 -3.12 -10.66
C ASP A 169 5.03 -4.21 -10.32
N ASN A 170 3.78 -3.77 -10.19
CA ASN A 170 2.59 -4.57 -9.92
C ASN A 170 2.56 -5.25 -8.53
N GLN A 171 3.60 -5.13 -7.72
CA GLN A 171 3.55 -5.53 -6.32
C GLN A 171 2.75 -4.52 -5.49
N ILE A 172 2.15 -4.98 -4.40
CA ILE A 172 1.51 -4.10 -3.41
C ILE A 172 2.56 -3.69 -2.38
N ILE A 173 2.89 -2.40 -2.38
CA ILE A 173 3.75 -1.81 -1.37
C ILE A 173 2.86 -1.17 -0.32
N LYS A 174 3.01 -1.58 0.93
CA LYS A 174 2.28 -0.99 2.06
C LYS A 174 3.23 -0.22 2.96
N ALA A 175 2.80 0.95 3.42
CA ALA A 175 3.39 1.62 4.57
C ALA A 175 2.35 1.68 5.69
N GLU A 176 2.73 1.25 6.89
CA GLU A 176 1.88 1.20 8.08
C GLU A 176 2.49 2.05 9.18
N TYR A 177 1.74 3.05 9.64
CA TYR A 177 2.13 3.95 10.71
C TYR A 177 1.31 3.64 11.96
N ASP A 178 1.99 3.44 13.09
CA ASP A 178 1.39 3.27 14.42
C ASP A 178 1.81 4.48 15.27
N SER A 179 0.85 5.37 15.57
CA SER A 179 1.10 6.58 16.35
C SER A 179 1.38 6.33 17.82
N GLU A 180 0.88 5.24 18.40
CA GLU A 180 1.11 4.90 19.81
C GLU A 180 2.54 4.41 20.01
N LYS A 181 3.02 3.57 19.08
CA LYS A 181 4.41 3.09 19.08
C LYS A 181 5.40 4.07 18.44
N GLY A 182 4.90 5.03 17.67
CA GLY A 182 5.71 5.96 16.90
C GLY A 182 6.54 5.26 15.81
N THR A 183 5.95 4.26 15.13
CA THR A 183 6.65 3.42 14.15
C THR A 183 6.06 3.52 12.75
N LEU A 184 6.92 3.43 11.72
CA LEU A 184 6.54 3.28 10.32
C LEU A 184 7.18 2.00 9.76
N ILE A 185 6.34 1.04 9.39
CA ILE A 185 6.74 -0.30 8.91
C ILE A 185 6.33 -0.45 7.45
N PHE A 186 7.16 -1.13 6.66
CA PHE A 186 6.94 -1.34 5.24
C PHE A 186 6.66 -2.81 4.94
N PHE A 187 5.87 -3.06 3.89
CA PHE A 187 5.55 -4.40 3.41
C PHE A 187 5.61 -4.45 1.89
N VAL A 188 5.97 -5.61 1.35
CA VAL A 188 5.94 -5.93 -0.08
C VAL A 188 5.10 -7.19 -0.25
N ASP A 189 4.01 -7.12 -1.00
CA ASP A 189 3.04 -8.23 -1.19
C ASP A 189 2.60 -8.90 0.12
N GLY A 190 2.37 -8.07 1.15
CA GLY A 190 1.96 -8.53 2.49
C GLY A 190 3.12 -8.99 3.39
N VAL A 191 4.34 -9.12 2.89
CA VAL A 191 5.52 -9.51 3.66
C VAL A 191 6.15 -8.29 4.33
N GLN A 192 6.19 -8.29 5.66
CA GLN A 192 6.83 -7.22 6.45
C GLN A 192 8.34 -7.17 6.19
N GLN A 193 8.84 -5.94 6.01
CA GLN A 193 10.25 -5.67 5.77
C GLN A 193 11.00 -5.37 7.09
N PRO A 194 12.26 -5.81 7.23
CA PRO A 194 12.98 -5.78 8.52
C PRO A 194 13.46 -4.38 8.93
N VAL A 195 13.71 -3.48 7.99
CA VAL A 195 14.10 -2.10 8.25
C VAL A 195 12.87 -1.22 8.30
N TYR A 196 12.68 -0.55 9.44
CA TYR A 196 11.54 0.31 9.73
C TYR A 196 11.99 1.58 10.46
N VAL A 197 11.09 2.54 10.63
CA VAL A 197 11.38 3.79 11.37
C VAL A 197 10.69 3.77 12.72
N THR A 198 11.33 4.31 13.75
CA THR A 198 10.79 4.41 15.11
C THR A 198 11.09 5.78 15.74
N GLY A 199 10.38 6.14 16.80
CA GLY A 199 10.57 7.39 17.53
C GLY A 199 9.83 8.59 16.93
N ILE A 200 8.88 8.35 16.02
CA ILE A 200 8.05 9.40 15.41
C ILE A 200 7.06 9.91 16.46
N LYS A 201 7.04 11.24 16.69
CA LYS A 201 6.14 11.87 17.68
C LYS A 201 5.28 12.98 17.09
N GLU A 202 5.64 13.43 15.90
CA GLU A 202 4.97 14.47 15.15
C GLU A 202 3.76 13.92 14.41
N LYS A 203 2.84 14.82 14.03
CA LYS A 203 1.81 14.51 13.04
C LYS A 203 2.47 14.34 11.69
N ILE A 204 1.98 13.39 10.90
CA ILE A 204 2.57 13.06 9.61
C ILE A 204 1.53 13.07 8.49
N ARG A 205 2.02 13.08 7.26
CA ARG A 205 1.25 12.78 6.05
C ARG A 205 2.00 11.71 5.26
N PHE A 206 1.28 10.79 4.62
CA PHE A 206 1.91 9.87 3.68
C PHE A 206 2.42 10.61 2.44
N ILE A 207 3.53 10.14 1.90
CA ILE A 207 4.14 10.67 0.68
C ILE A 207 4.46 9.54 -0.30
N ILE A 208 4.47 9.89 -1.58
CA ILE A 208 4.93 9.06 -2.67
C ILE A 208 5.87 9.92 -3.51
N PHE A 209 7.02 9.38 -3.91
CA PHE A 209 7.91 10.07 -4.84
C PHE A 209 8.10 9.23 -6.09
N MET A 210 8.32 9.89 -7.22
CA MET A 210 8.51 9.27 -8.53
C MET A 210 9.53 10.06 -9.34
N PHE A 211 10.20 9.39 -10.29
CA PHE A 211 11.26 10.00 -11.09
C PHE A 211 10.95 10.02 -12.59
N TYR A 212 10.75 8.85 -13.19
CA TYR A 212 10.70 8.71 -14.64
C TYR A 212 9.31 9.03 -15.21
N GLY A 213 9.30 9.85 -16.25
CA GLY A 213 8.11 10.16 -17.03
C GLY A 213 7.54 8.91 -17.70
N GLY A 214 6.22 8.87 -17.86
CA GLY A 214 5.47 7.71 -18.31
C GLY A 214 5.15 6.71 -17.21
N GLY A 215 5.91 6.70 -16.11
CA GLY A 215 5.62 5.87 -14.94
C GLY A 215 4.33 6.25 -14.23
N THR A 216 3.67 5.26 -13.62
CA THR A 216 2.44 5.45 -12.85
C THR A 216 2.49 4.79 -11.48
N CYS A 217 1.82 5.42 -10.52
CA CYS A 217 1.60 4.87 -9.18
C CYS A 217 0.11 4.96 -8.85
N THR A 218 -0.52 3.83 -8.54
CA THR A 218 -1.91 3.79 -8.08
C THR A 218 -1.94 3.63 -6.57
N ILE A 219 -2.56 4.57 -5.87
CA ILE A 219 -2.92 4.45 -4.47
C ILE A 219 -4.18 3.59 -4.40
N GLN A 220 -4.02 2.38 -3.88
CA GLN A 220 -5.07 1.35 -3.81
C GLN A 220 -6.00 1.60 -2.63
N SER A 221 -5.43 1.99 -1.49
CA SER A 221 -6.20 2.28 -0.29
C SER A 221 -5.45 3.23 0.66
N LEU A 222 -6.23 3.99 1.43
CA LEU A 222 -5.79 4.68 2.64
C LEU A 222 -6.78 4.28 3.74
N LYS A 223 -6.30 3.62 4.78
CA LYS A 223 -7.14 3.05 5.83
C LYS A 223 -6.66 3.46 7.20
N LYS A 224 -7.62 3.70 8.10
CA LYS A 224 -7.37 3.63 9.54
C LYS A 224 -7.75 2.23 10.01
N ILE A 225 -6.78 1.47 10.51
CA ILE A 225 -6.94 0.08 10.92
C ILE A 225 -7.01 -0.06 12.44
N THR A 226 -7.69 -1.09 12.93
CA THR A 226 -7.93 -1.29 14.38
C THR A 226 -6.80 -2.01 15.10
N SER A 227 -5.91 -2.67 14.38
CA SER A 227 -4.79 -3.43 14.93
C SER A 227 -3.59 -3.39 13.97
N PRO A 228 -2.35 -3.42 14.48
CA PRO A 228 -1.17 -3.47 13.62
C PRO A 228 -1.14 -4.77 12.83
N THR A 229 -0.58 -4.74 11.62
CA THR A 229 -0.26 -5.93 10.83
C THR A 229 1.17 -6.41 11.12
N THR A 230 1.78 -5.95 12.21
CA THR A 230 3.16 -6.27 12.56
C THR A 230 3.31 -7.75 12.85
N MET A 231 4.25 -8.39 12.17
CA MET A 231 4.74 -9.73 12.44
C MET A 231 6.14 -9.65 13.06
N ASN A 232 6.52 -10.65 13.85
CA ASN A 232 7.90 -10.77 14.31
C ASN A 232 8.78 -11.17 13.12
N VAL A 233 9.60 -10.24 12.64
CA VAL A 233 10.55 -10.52 11.55
C VAL A 233 11.96 -10.70 12.11
N SER A 234 12.72 -11.64 11.58
CA SER A 234 14.13 -11.78 11.95
C SER A 234 14.96 -10.58 11.44
N ASN A 235 16.02 -10.21 12.14
CA ASN A 235 16.94 -9.13 11.75
C ASN A 235 16.33 -7.72 11.67
N GLU A 236 15.31 -7.46 12.48
CA GLU A 236 14.71 -6.13 12.62
C GLU A 236 15.76 -5.04 12.89
N ASN A 237 15.64 -3.93 12.17
CA ASN A 237 16.55 -2.80 12.28
C ASN A 237 15.79 -1.48 12.25
N ALA A 238 15.66 -0.87 13.42
CA ALA A 238 14.97 0.40 13.56
C ALA A 238 15.88 1.58 13.21
N LEU A 239 15.41 2.47 12.33
CA LEU A 239 15.98 3.79 12.12
C LEU A 239 15.25 4.78 13.00
N GLN A 240 16.01 5.52 13.81
CA GLN A 240 15.42 6.61 14.57
C GLN A 240 14.93 7.69 13.61
N TRP A 241 13.76 8.25 13.93
CA TRP A 241 13.29 9.51 13.39
C TRP A 241 14.17 10.70 13.83
#